data_AF-A0A955IT89-F1
#
_entry.id   AF-A0A955IT89-F1
#
_cell.length_a   1.000
_cell.length_b   1.000
_cell.length_c   1.000
_cell.angle_alpha   90.00
_cell.angle_beta   90.00
_cell.angle_gamma   90.00
#
_symmetry.space_group_name_H-M   'P 1'
#
loop_
_entity.id
_entity.type
_entity.pdbx_description
1 polymer ?
#
loop_
_entity_poly.entity_id
_entity_poly.type
_entity_poly.pdbx_seq_one_letter_code
_entity_poly.pdbx_strand_id
1 'polypeptide(L)'
;VLGAPLEDYAARSVARLGILDLRLQQDPTPEDYQLASMVLGLALSIDPDDVDIARHRVEASWALADEETLIAESRRLVSLDPTQTVALLRVITSRIGQLQTAEERLAMTDRFLGPQGDRLDPSIRSRLALDAALLHRELGQEEMFVDRLNLALKLDGTNKEAAALAAALYAETVGDPMGRLEMAEHLLYADPLDPNTHLSISQLLCILGDWVGAVRFHDNFYRLVADDSTIPLDQFELQRFTMMYRTQGPGAVLNYFTTMLASMRHETAAKIKALQDANLPIGDLKSPTDTRLNFLYDRYRILAAKQHPDGAPLLPEALFDYARSVDELYTIMTDDRRRPRGMSVDEGV
;
A
#
# COMPACT_ATOMS: atom_id res chain seq x y z
N VAL A 1 39.97 -12.22 16.81
CA VAL A 1 39.46 -10.85 16.95
C VAL A 1 40.48 -10.07 17.76
N LEU A 2 41.54 -9.59 17.09
CA LEU A 2 42.66 -8.89 17.71
C LEU A 2 42.39 -7.38 17.59
N GLY A 3 42.08 -6.77 18.73
CA GLY A 3 42.19 -5.34 19.01
C GLY A 3 41.53 -4.36 18.04
N ALA A 4 40.20 -4.29 18.01
CA ALA A 4 39.59 -3.00 17.71
C ALA A 4 40.06 -2.01 18.79
N PRO A 5 40.44 -0.76 18.45
CA PRO A 5 40.71 0.28 19.42
C PRO A 5 39.62 0.30 20.50
N LEU A 6 40.02 0.53 21.75
CA LEU A 6 39.07 0.65 22.87
C LEU A 6 37.99 1.71 22.58
N GLU A 7 38.35 2.73 21.80
CA GLU A 7 37.51 3.82 21.32
C GLU A 7 36.37 3.32 20.41
N ASP A 8 36.65 2.53 19.37
CA ASP A 8 35.62 1.92 18.50
C ASP A 8 34.59 1.10 19.30
N TYR A 9 35.09 0.29 20.25
CA TYR A 9 34.22 -0.52 21.11
C TYR A 9 33.34 0.36 22.01
N ALA A 10 33.91 1.43 22.58
CA ALA A 10 33.19 2.39 23.40
C ALA A 10 32.12 3.13 22.57
N ALA A 11 32.47 3.64 21.39
CA ALA A 11 31.54 4.33 20.48
C ALA A 11 30.35 3.44 20.12
N ARG A 12 30.60 2.19 19.70
CA ARG A 12 29.54 1.23 19.37
C ARG A 12 28.68 0.84 20.56
N SER A 13 29.26 0.79 21.75
CA SER A 13 28.52 0.51 22.98
C SER A 13 27.56 1.66 23.32
N VAL A 14 28.02 2.91 23.20
CA VAL A 14 27.19 4.11 23.39
C VAL A 14 26.08 4.16 22.33
N ALA A 15 26.42 3.99 21.05
CA ALA A 15 25.44 3.99 19.96
C ALA A 15 24.36 2.91 20.15
N ARG A 16 24.77 1.70 20.56
CA ARG A 16 23.82 0.60 20.83
C ARG A 16 22.85 0.95 21.95
N LEU A 17 23.29 1.64 23.01
CA LEU A 17 22.39 2.06 24.09
C LEU A 17 21.29 2.98 23.55
N GLY A 18 21.64 3.99 22.76
CA GLY A 18 20.66 4.90 22.16
C GLY A 18 19.66 4.19 21.23
N ILE A 19 20.14 3.27 20.38
CA ILE A 19 19.27 2.52 19.46
C ILE A 19 18.36 1.53 20.20
N LEU A 20 18.87 0.85 21.24
CA LEU A 20 18.07 -0.09 22.02
C LEU A 20 16.98 0.61 22.80
N ASP A 21 17.29 1.75 23.42
CA ASP A 21 16.29 2.56 24.14
C ASP A 21 15.14 2.98 23.22
N LEU A 22 15.47 3.48 22.03
CA LEU A 22 14.48 3.85 21.00
C LEU A 22 13.63 2.66 20.55
N ARG A 23 14.23 1.48 20.33
CA ARG A 23 13.51 0.26 19.89
C ARG A 23 12.62 -0.36 20.96
N LEU A 24 12.83 -0.04 22.23
CA LEU A 24 11.98 -0.51 23.31
C LEU A 24 10.66 0.29 23.42
N GLN A 25 10.59 1.46 22.78
CA GLN A 25 9.35 2.25 22.70
C GLN A 25 8.42 1.66 21.63
N GLN A 26 7.17 1.41 21.99
CA GLN A 26 6.15 0.92 21.04
C GLN A 26 5.78 1.99 20.02
N ASP A 27 5.64 3.23 20.49
CA ASP A 27 5.30 4.42 19.70
C ASP A 27 6.30 5.56 20.02
N PRO A 28 7.51 5.54 19.43
CA PRO A 28 8.54 6.52 19.73
C PRO A 28 8.08 7.97 19.43
N THR A 29 8.32 8.88 20.36
CA THR A 29 8.00 10.31 20.22
C THR A 29 9.18 11.10 19.66
N PRO A 30 8.99 12.36 19.21
CA PRO A 30 10.11 13.22 18.82
C PRO A 30 11.19 13.35 19.91
N GLU A 31 10.82 13.40 21.18
CA GLU A 31 11.77 13.45 22.30
C GLU A 31 12.67 12.21 22.37
N ASP A 32 12.13 11.01 22.07
CA ASP A 32 12.90 9.77 22.04
C ASP A 32 13.96 9.81 20.92
N TYR A 33 13.58 10.29 19.73
CA TYR A 33 14.53 10.50 18.63
C TYR A 33 15.56 11.58 18.94
N GLN A 34 15.20 12.61 19.71
CA GLN A 34 16.12 13.65 20.15
C GLN A 34 17.17 13.06 21.10
N LEU A 35 16.74 12.25 22.07
CA LEU A 35 17.64 11.53 22.98
C LEU A 35 18.57 10.61 22.20
N ALA A 36 18.03 9.78 21.31
CA ALA A 36 18.82 8.90 20.46
C ALA A 36 19.85 9.67 19.62
N SER A 37 19.46 10.79 19.01
CA SER A 37 20.35 11.66 18.23
C SER A 37 21.49 12.25 19.06
N MET A 38 21.22 12.67 20.31
CA MET A 38 22.25 13.14 21.25
C MET A 38 23.23 12.03 21.63
N VAL A 39 22.72 10.83 21.95
CA VAL A 39 23.56 9.67 22.30
C VAL A 39 24.43 9.24 21.11
N LEU A 40 23.87 9.22 19.90
CA LEU A 40 24.61 8.94 18.66
C LEU A 40 25.65 10.02 18.36
N GLY A 41 25.35 11.29 18.66
CA GLY A 41 26.31 12.38 18.58
C GLY A 41 27.51 12.20 19.52
N LEU A 42 27.26 11.72 20.75
CA LEU A 42 28.34 11.36 21.69
C LEU A 42 29.17 10.20 21.14
N ALA A 43 28.53 9.17 20.59
CA ALA A 43 29.24 8.04 19.99
C ALA A 43 30.14 8.50 18.81
N LEU A 44 29.64 9.38 17.94
CA LEU A 44 30.41 9.98 16.85
C LEU A 44 31.51 10.96 17.29
N SER A 45 31.49 11.42 18.54
CA SER A 45 32.59 12.19 19.12
C SER A 45 33.74 11.29 19.57
N ILE A 46 33.45 10.01 19.84
CA ILE A 46 34.43 8.97 20.21
C ILE A 46 35.03 8.35 18.96
N ASP A 47 34.19 7.97 17.99
CA ASP A 47 34.61 7.44 16.69
C ASP A 47 33.96 8.25 15.56
N PRO A 48 34.65 9.29 15.03
CA PRO A 48 34.08 10.17 14.03
C PRO A 48 33.86 9.54 12.65
N ASP A 49 34.51 8.42 12.36
CA ASP A 49 34.56 7.81 11.03
C ASP A 49 33.65 6.57 10.93
N ASP A 50 32.94 6.19 12.00
CA ASP A 50 31.98 5.09 11.98
C ASP A 50 30.72 5.45 11.16
N VAL A 51 30.65 4.89 9.94
CA VAL A 51 29.56 5.09 8.96
C VAL A 51 28.21 4.62 9.50
N ASP A 52 28.16 3.56 10.29
CA ASP A 52 26.91 3.01 10.80
C ASP A 52 26.32 3.92 11.88
N ILE A 53 27.14 4.48 12.77
CA ILE A 53 26.68 5.47 13.75
C ILE A 53 26.20 6.74 13.03
N ALA A 54 26.92 7.20 12.00
CA ALA A 54 26.51 8.35 11.19
C ALA A 54 25.17 8.11 10.48
N ARG A 55 24.93 6.90 9.95
CA ARG A 55 23.66 6.52 9.32
C ARG A 55 22.49 6.60 10.30
N HIS A 56 22.61 5.99 11.48
CA HIS A 56 21.55 6.05 12.49
C HIS A 56 21.27 7.47 12.96
N ARG A 57 22.28 8.35 12.99
CA ARG A 57 22.07 9.75 13.36
C ARG A 57 21.29 10.52 12.29
N VAL A 58 21.55 10.27 11.01
CA VAL A 58 20.74 10.80 9.90
C VAL A 58 19.28 10.32 10.00
N GLU A 59 19.05 9.05 10.35
CA GLU A 59 17.70 8.50 10.56
C GLU A 59 16.97 9.18 11.74
N ALA A 60 17.67 9.40 12.85
CA ALA A 60 17.11 10.12 13.99
C ALA A 60 16.79 11.60 13.65
N SER A 61 17.68 12.29 12.94
CA SER A 61 17.44 13.66 12.46
C SER A 61 16.26 13.75 11.50
N TRP A 62 16.07 12.74 10.65
CA TRP A 62 14.90 12.65 9.77
C TRP A 62 13.61 12.55 10.57
N ALA A 63 13.56 11.66 11.57
CA ALA A 63 12.39 11.48 12.41
C ALA A 63 12.04 12.72 13.26
N LEU A 64 13.02 13.57 13.55
CA LEU A 64 12.83 14.86 14.25
C LEU A 64 12.28 15.99 13.36
N ALA A 65 12.22 15.79 12.04
CA ALA A 65 11.93 16.84 11.07
C ALA A 65 12.84 18.09 11.18
N ASP A 66 14.08 17.91 11.67
CA ASP A 66 15.11 18.96 11.72
C ASP A 66 15.92 18.95 10.42
N GLU A 67 15.43 19.70 9.42
CA GLU A 67 16.01 19.78 8.07
C GLU A 67 17.48 20.25 8.09
N GLU A 68 17.83 21.22 8.94
CA GLU A 68 19.20 21.78 8.97
C GLU A 68 20.20 20.73 9.45
N THR A 69 19.91 20.09 10.59
CA THR A 69 20.75 19.03 11.14
C THR A 69 20.79 17.82 10.20
N LEU A 70 19.65 17.44 9.63
CA LEU A 70 19.56 16.34 8.68
C LEU A 70 20.49 16.52 7.47
N ILE A 71 20.53 17.73 6.89
CA ILE A 71 21.40 18.03 5.75
C ILE A 71 22.87 18.05 6.18
N ALA A 72 23.19 18.61 7.34
CA ALA A 72 24.56 18.62 7.87
C ALA A 72 25.08 17.19 8.09
N GLU A 73 24.31 16.33 8.75
CA GLU A 73 24.67 14.93 8.99
C GLU A 73 24.69 14.11 7.69
N SER A 74 23.80 14.38 6.74
CA SER A 74 23.83 13.72 5.42
C SER A 74 25.10 14.07 4.64
N ARG A 75 25.60 15.32 4.71
CA ARG A 75 26.89 15.70 4.10
C ARG A 75 28.06 14.96 4.74
N ARG A 76 28.06 14.84 6.07
CA ARG A 76 29.07 14.06 6.79
C ARG A 76 29.05 12.60 6.35
N LEU A 77 27.88 11.97 6.34
CA LEU A 77 27.72 10.58 5.89
C LEU A 77 28.25 10.36 4.47
N VAL A 78 27.91 11.24 3.52
CA VAL A 78 28.41 11.18 2.14
C VAL A 78 29.93 11.36 2.06
N SER A 79 30.52 12.15 2.95
CA SER A 79 31.98 12.31 3.01
C SER A 79 32.70 11.06 3.51
N LEU A 80 32.07 10.31 4.42
CA LEU A 80 32.59 9.02 4.92
C LEU A 80 32.36 7.89 3.93
N ASP A 81 31.18 7.86 3.30
CA ASP A 81 30.79 6.86 2.32
C ASP A 81 29.98 7.49 1.17
N PRO A 82 30.64 7.76 0.02
CA PRO A 82 29.99 8.33 -1.16
C PRO A 82 28.96 7.40 -1.82
N THR A 83 28.90 6.11 -1.43
CA THR A 83 27.93 5.14 -1.97
C THR A 83 26.56 5.23 -1.30
N GLN A 84 26.41 6.07 -0.26
CA GLN A 84 25.14 6.34 0.41
C GLN A 84 24.21 7.18 -0.49
N THR A 85 23.55 6.53 -1.44
CA THR A 85 22.75 7.16 -2.51
C THR A 85 21.63 8.05 -1.98
N VAL A 86 20.94 7.63 -0.92
CA VAL A 86 19.84 8.41 -0.30
C VAL A 86 20.38 9.71 0.32
N ALA A 87 21.49 9.65 1.05
CA ALA A 87 22.10 10.83 1.66
C ALA A 87 22.67 11.77 0.58
N LEU A 88 23.32 11.21 -0.45
CA LEU A 88 23.86 11.98 -1.57
C LEU A 88 22.74 12.69 -2.34
N LEU A 89 21.65 11.99 -2.67
CA LEU A 89 20.48 12.60 -3.30
C LEU A 89 19.94 13.75 -2.45
N ARG A 90 19.74 13.53 -1.15
CA ARG A 90 19.24 14.57 -0.23
C ARG A 90 20.12 15.83 -0.22
N VAL A 91 21.44 15.66 -0.22
CA VAL A 91 22.39 16.79 -0.28
C VAL A 91 22.28 17.53 -1.62
N ILE A 92 22.15 16.79 -2.73
CA ILE A 92 21.99 17.38 -4.06
C ILE A 92 20.66 18.14 -4.17
N THR A 93 19.54 17.51 -3.82
CA THR A 93 18.20 18.11 -3.92
C THR A 93 18.05 19.32 -3.00
N SER A 94 18.59 19.27 -1.78
CA SER A 94 18.63 20.44 -0.87
C SER A 94 19.36 21.63 -1.51
N ARG A 95 20.51 21.38 -2.15
CA ARG A 95 21.28 22.43 -2.83
C ARG A 95 20.52 22.99 -4.05
N ILE A 96 19.82 22.14 -4.79
CA ILE A 96 19.00 22.57 -5.94
C ILE A 96 17.82 23.41 -5.43
N GLY A 97 17.14 22.97 -4.36
CA GLY A 97 15.99 23.65 -3.77
C GLY A 97 16.29 25.06 -3.24
N GLN A 98 17.55 25.34 -2.87
CA GLN A 98 18.00 26.68 -2.47
C GLN A 98 18.06 27.70 -3.63
N LEU A 99 17.99 27.24 -4.89
CA LEU A 99 17.95 28.12 -6.06
C LEU A 99 16.56 28.73 -6.21
N GLN A 100 16.51 29.99 -6.65
CA GLN A 100 15.29 30.80 -6.58
C GLN A 100 14.34 30.55 -7.75
N THR A 101 14.89 30.28 -8.94
CA THR A 101 14.09 30.13 -10.16
C THR A 101 14.06 28.70 -10.67
N ALA A 102 13.01 28.35 -11.41
CA ALA A 102 12.88 27.03 -12.04
C ALA A 102 14.00 26.79 -13.06
N GLU A 103 14.42 27.82 -13.78
CA GLU A 103 15.50 27.76 -14.77
C GLU A 103 16.87 27.49 -14.11
N GLU A 104 17.15 28.11 -12.96
CA GLU A 104 18.37 27.84 -12.21
C GLU A 104 18.40 26.40 -11.70
N ARG A 105 17.26 25.92 -11.19
CA ARG A 105 17.09 24.53 -10.74
C ARG A 105 17.31 23.56 -11.89
N LEU A 106 16.64 23.76 -13.02
CA LEU A 106 16.81 22.95 -14.22
C LEU A 106 18.26 22.94 -14.72
N ALA A 107 18.91 24.11 -14.80
CA ALA A 107 20.30 24.20 -15.23
C ALA A 107 21.25 23.45 -14.29
N MET A 108 21.01 23.48 -12.98
CA MET A 108 21.79 22.68 -12.02
C MET A 108 21.50 21.18 -12.17
N THR A 109 20.23 20.79 -12.29
CA THR A 109 19.82 19.40 -12.49
C THR A 109 20.43 18.82 -13.77
N ASP A 110 20.40 19.57 -14.87
CA ASP A 110 20.96 19.16 -16.16
C ASP A 110 22.47 18.88 -16.11
N ARG A 111 23.21 19.57 -15.22
CA ARG A 111 24.62 19.24 -14.99
C ARG A 111 24.80 17.85 -14.37
N PHE A 112 23.93 17.47 -13.44
CA PHE A 112 23.92 16.13 -12.85
C PHE A 112 23.34 15.06 -13.79
N LEU A 113 22.51 15.43 -14.76
CA LEU A 113 22.01 14.50 -15.76
C LEU A 113 22.98 14.31 -16.93
N GLY A 114 23.84 15.31 -17.21
CA GLY A 114 24.87 15.26 -18.24
C GLY A 114 26.20 14.61 -17.78
N PRO A 115 27.31 14.88 -18.51
CA PRO A 115 28.59 14.20 -18.28
C PRO A 115 29.18 14.35 -16.87
N GLN A 116 28.87 15.44 -16.16
CA GLN A 116 29.38 15.65 -14.80
C GLN A 116 28.77 14.68 -13.78
N GLY A 117 27.57 14.17 -14.07
CA GLY A 117 26.88 13.21 -13.22
C GLY A 117 26.97 11.76 -13.72
N ASP A 118 27.76 11.44 -14.74
CA ASP A 118 27.92 10.04 -15.20
C ASP A 118 28.48 9.10 -14.14
N ARG A 119 29.17 9.66 -13.14
CA ARG A 119 29.66 8.92 -11.96
C ARG A 119 28.61 8.73 -10.86
N LEU A 120 27.46 9.41 -10.95
CA LEU A 120 26.38 9.23 -10.00
C LEU A 120 25.66 7.92 -10.27
N ASP A 121 25.17 7.31 -9.20
CA ASP A 121 24.33 6.12 -9.30
C ASP A 121 23.10 6.39 -10.19
N PRO A 122 22.70 5.45 -11.07
CA PRO A 122 21.54 5.62 -11.94
C PRO A 122 20.24 5.97 -11.18
N SER A 123 20.04 5.46 -9.95
CA SER A 123 18.85 5.75 -9.15
C SER A 123 18.77 7.24 -8.73
N ILE A 124 19.92 7.86 -8.41
CA ILE A 124 19.99 9.30 -8.11
C ILE A 124 19.65 10.10 -9.36
N ARG A 125 20.27 9.75 -10.50
CA ARG A 125 20.02 10.44 -11.77
C ARG A 125 18.56 10.28 -12.22
N SER A 126 17.95 9.12 -11.99
CA SER A 126 16.54 8.88 -12.30
C SER A 126 15.62 9.81 -11.51
N ARG A 127 15.83 9.95 -10.20
CA ARG A 127 15.05 10.87 -9.35
C ARG A 127 15.24 12.33 -9.75
N LEU A 128 16.48 12.74 -10.05
CA LEU A 128 16.75 14.08 -10.56
C LEU A 128 16.09 14.33 -11.93
N ALA A 129 16.01 13.33 -12.80
CA ALA A 129 15.31 13.43 -14.07
C ALA A 129 13.79 13.57 -13.86
N LEU A 130 13.21 12.90 -12.86
CA LEU A 130 11.82 13.10 -12.48
C LEU A 130 11.56 14.52 -11.96
N ASP A 131 12.42 15.04 -11.08
CA ASP A 131 12.32 16.42 -10.59
C ASP A 131 12.36 17.43 -11.75
N ALA A 132 13.28 17.23 -12.71
CA ALA A 132 13.34 18.05 -13.92
C ALA A 132 12.07 17.94 -14.77
N ALA A 133 11.49 16.74 -14.90
CA ALA A 133 10.23 16.54 -15.60
C ALA A 133 9.12 17.38 -14.97
N LEU A 134 8.96 17.32 -13.65
CA LEU A 134 7.95 18.09 -12.93
C LEU A 134 8.14 19.61 -13.12
N LEU A 135 9.38 20.11 -13.06
CA LEU A 135 9.68 21.52 -13.34
C LEU A 135 9.32 21.92 -14.79
N HIS A 136 9.60 21.09 -15.79
CA HIS A 136 9.18 21.37 -17.16
C HIS A 136 7.65 21.41 -17.31
N ARG A 137 6.93 20.54 -16.60
CA ARG A 137 5.47 20.55 -16.57
C ARG A 137 4.93 21.85 -15.96
N GLU A 138 5.51 22.32 -14.85
CA GLU A 138 5.15 23.61 -14.22
C GLU A 138 5.37 24.80 -15.16
N LEU A 139 6.42 24.75 -15.99
CA LEU A 139 6.72 25.75 -17.00
C LEU A 139 5.88 25.61 -18.30
N GLY A 140 4.99 24.62 -18.39
CA GLY A 140 4.18 24.34 -19.57
C GLY A 140 4.97 23.78 -20.77
N GLN A 141 6.16 23.21 -20.51
CA GLN A 141 7.06 22.65 -21.53
C GLN A 141 6.81 21.14 -21.68
N GLU A 142 5.68 20.79 -22.27
CA GLU A 142 5.18 19.40 -22.30
C GLU A 142 6.13 18.40 -22.99
N GLU A 143 6.76 18.78 -24.10
CA GLU A 143 7.73 17.93 -24.80
C GLU A 143 8.92 17.57 -23.90
N MET A 144 9.46 18.57 -23.18
CA MET A 144 10.57 18.38 -22.25
C MET A 144 10.15 17.59 -21.01
N PHE A 145 8.91 17.75 -20.54
CA PHE A 145 8.35 16.92 -19.47
C PHE A 145 8.39 15.43 -19.84
N VAL A 146 7.87 15.09 -21.03
CA VAL A 146 7.85 13.71 -21.53
C VAL A 146 9.28 13.17 -21.71
N ASP A 147 10.19 13.96 -22.28
CA ASP A 147 11.58 13.56 -22.48
C ASP A 147 12.29 13.26 -21.15
N ARG A 148 12.12 14.11 -20.13
CA ARG A 148 12.73 13.92 -18.81
C ARG A 148 12.10 12.75 -18.05
N LEU A 149 10.79 12.55 -18.15
CA LEU A 149 10.12 11.40 -17.55
C LEU A 149 10.61 10.08 -18.17
N ASN A 150 10.74 10.03 -19.50
CA ASN A 150 11.31 8.88 -20.20
C ASN A 150 12.77 8.63 -19.79
N LEU A 151 13.56 9.69 -19.60
CA LEU A 151 14.93 9.54 -19.10
C LEU A 151 14.96 8.95 -17.68
N ALA A 152 14.07 9.38 -16.79
CA ALA A 152 13.97 8.84 -15.43
C ALA A 152 13.73 7.32 -15.44
N LEU A 153 12.78 6.86 -16.25
CA LEU A 153 12.47 5.43 -16.41
C LEU A 153 13.61 4.63 -17.03
N LYS A 154 14.32 5.20 -18.01
CA LYS A 154 15.49 4.54 -18.65
C LYS A 154 16.66 4.39 -17.70
N LEU A 155 16.86 5.36 -16.81
CA LEU A 155 17.94 5.35 -15.83
C LEU A 155 17.68 4.33 -14.71
N ASP A 156 16.44 4.27 -14.23
CA ASP A 156 16.03 3.35 -13.17
C ASP A 156 14.55 2.98 -13.31
N GLY A 157 14.30 1.75 -13.76
CA GLY A 157 12.95 1.20 -13.90
C GLY A 157 12.27 0.88 -12.56
N THR A 158 12.99 0.97 -11.43
CA THR A 158 12.45 0.77 -10.08
C THR A 158 11.99 2.07 -9.42
N ASN A 159 12.12 3.21 -10.11
CA ASN A 159 11.62 4.49 -9.62
C ASN A 159 10.07 4.53 -9.68
N LYS A 160 9.43 4.15 -8.57
CA LYS A 160 7.97 4.06 -8.43
C LYS A 160 7.25 5.35 -8.81
N GLU A 161 7.75 6.51 -8.38
CA GLU A 161 7.10 7.80 -8.66
C GLU A 161 7.12 8.14 -10.15
N ALA A 162 8.24 7.89 -10.83
CA ALA A 162 8.34 8.06 -12.28
C ALA A 162 7.43 7.06 -13.03
N ALA A 163 7.42 5.80 -12.60
CA ALA A 163 6.55 4.76 -13.18
C ALA A 163 5.06 5.11 -13.01
N ALA A 164 4.66 5.60 -11.84
CA ALA A 164 3.29 6.01 -11.55
C ALA A 164 2.88 7.21 -12.42
N LEU A 165 3.74 8.22 -12.53
CA LEU A 165 3.47 9.38 -13.35
C LEU A 165 3.37 9.03 -14.84
N ALA A 166 4.24 8.15 -15.32
CA ALA A 166 4.20 7.67 -16.70
C ALA A 166 2.95 6.83 -16.99
N ALA A 167 2.56 5.94 -16.07
CA ALA A 167 1.34 5.15 -16.18
C ALA A 167 0.10 6.05 -16.23
N ALA A 168 0.04 7.09 -15.39
CA ALA A 168 -1.04 8.07 -15.39
C ALA A 168 -1.11 8.85 -16.72
N LEU A 169 0.03 9.38 -17.19
CA LEU A 169 0.11 10.08 -18.48
C LEU A 169 -0.31 9.18 -19.65
N TYR A 170 0.12 7.92 -19.65
CA TYR A 170 -0.26 6.94 -20.66
C TYR A 170 -1.77 6.66 -20.62
N ALA A 171 -2.36 6.51 -19.43
CA ALA A 171 -3.79 6.28 -19.28
C ALA A 171 -4.64 7.48 -19.73
N GLU A 172 -4.17 8.71 -19.54
CA GLU A 172 -4.86 9.93 -20.00
C GLU A 172 -4.81 10.07 -21.53
N THR A 173 -3.67 9.73 -22.14
CA THR A 173 -3.41 9.98 -23.57
C THR A 173 -3.77 8.81 -24.47
N VAL A 174 -3.68 7.58 -23.97
CA VAL A 174 -3.85 6.35 -24.74
C VAL A 174 -4.96 5.48 -24.15
N GLY A 175 -5.93 5.14 -25.00
CA GLY A 175 -7.05 4.27 -24.68
C GLY A 175 -6.78 2.78 -24.88
N ASP A 176 -5.52 2.34 -24.89
CA ASP A 176 -5.12 0.95 -25.11
C ASP A 176 -4.97 0.19 -23.78
N PRO A 177 -5.83 -0.80 -23.48
CA PRO A 177 -5.72 -1.59 -22.26
C PRO A 177 -4.43 -2.43 -22.18
N MET A 178 -3.86 -2.85 -23.32
CA MET A 178 -2.64 -3.65 -23.31
C MET A 178 -1.44 -2.80 -22.89
N GLY A 179 -1.24 -1.64 -23.51
CA GLY A 179 -0.17 -0.74 -23.06
C GLY A 179 -0.35 -0.25 -21.62
N ARG A 180 -1.59 -0.09 -21.12
CA ARG A 180 -1.83 0.18 -19.70
C ARG A 180 -1.40 -0.98 -18.80
N LEU A 181 -1.58 -2.22 -19.24
CA LEU A 181 -1.11 -3.40 -18.52
C LEU A 181 0.43 -3.41 -18.47
N GLU A 182 1.10 -3.13 -19.58
CA GLU A 182 2.57 -3.00 -19.63
C GLU A 182 3.07 -1.91 -18.66
N MET A 183 2.38 -0.77 -18.57
CA MET A 183 2.72 0.28 -17.59
C MET A 183 2.49 -0.18 -16.14
N ALA A 184 1.43 -0.94 -15.88
CA ALA A 184 1.17 -1.50 -14.57
C ALA A 184 2.19 -2.59 -14.18
N GLU A 185 2.76 -3.32 -15.14
CA GLU A 185 3.88 -4.23 -14.90
C GLU A 185 5.13 -3.47 -14.47
N HIS A 186 5.44 -2.32 -15.07
CA HIS A 186 6.55 -1.47 -14.61
C HIS A 186 6.35 -0.98 -13.17
N LEU A 187 5.11 -0.61 -12.80
CA LEU A 187 4.77 -0.30 -11.42
C LEU A 187 4.98 -1.49 -10.48
N LEU A 188 4.61 -2.70 -10.91
CA LEU A 188 4.80 -3.92 -10.14
C LEU A 188 6.29 -4.24 -9.91
N TYR A 189 7.13 -3.99 -10.92
CA TYR A 189 8.58 -4.11 -10.77
C TYR A 189 9.15 -3.08 -9.79
N ALA A 190 8.61 -1.86 -9.79
CA ALA A 190 9.05 -0.80 -8.88
C ALA A 190 8.60 -1.02 -7.43
N ASP A 191 7.38 -1.54 -7.22
CA ASP A 191 6.83 -1.87 -5.91
C ASP A 191 5.92 -3.09 -5.97
N PRO A 192 6.46 -4.30 -5.71
CA PRO A 192 5.69 -5.53 -5.77
C PRO A 192 4.69 -5.69 -4.60
N LEU A 193 4.77 -4.83 -3.59
CA LEU A 193 3.89 -4.86 -2.41
C LEU A 193 2.79 -3.80 -2.46
N ASP A 194 2.72 -2.98 -3.52
CA ASP A 194 1.64 -2.00 -3.67
C ASP A 194 0.31 -2.68 -4.04
N PRO A 195 -0.69 -2.72 -3.13
CA PRO A 195 -1.95 -3.38 -3.39
C PRO A 195 -2.68 -2.78 -4.60
N ASN A 196 -2.61 -1.45 -4.80
CA ASN A 196 -3.33 -0.80 -5.89
C ASN A 196 -2.82 -1.25 -7.26
N THR A 197 -1.51 -1.45 -7.41
CA THR A 197 -0.92 -2.00 -8.63
C THR A 197 -1.46 -3.40 -8.94
N HIS A 198 -1.56 -4.30 -7.95
CA HIS A 198 -2.17 -5.63 -8.14
C HIS A 198 -3.64 -5.54 -8.57
N LEU A 199 -4.41 -4.65 -7.95
CA LEU A 199 -5.81 -4.44 -8.32
C LEU A 199 -5.95 -3.90 -9.76
N SER A 200 -5.15 -2.91 -10.15
CA SER A 200 -5.15 -2.36 -11.50
C SER A 200 -4.80 -3.40 -12.55
N ILE A 201 -3.78 -4.23 -12.30
CA ILE A 201 -3.42 -5.34 -13.19
C ILE A 201 -4.59 -6.33 -13.31
N SER A 202 -5.22 -6.69 -12.20
CA SER A 202 -6.38 -7.58 -12.21
C SER A 202 -7.52 -7.06 -13.10
N GLN A 203 -7.86 -5.77 -12.96
CA GLN A 203 -8.91 -5.12 -13.74
C GLN A 203 -8.56 -5.06 -15.24
N LEU A 204 -7.32 -4.76 -15.60
CA LEU A 204 -6.85 -4.73 -16.98
C LEU A 204 -6.89 -6.13 -17.61
N LEU A 205 -6.47 -7.17 -16.85
CA LEU A 205 -6.57 -8.56 -17.30
C LEU A 205 -8.03 -8.99 -17.50
N CYS A 206 -8.96 -8.55 -16.66
CA CYS A 206 -10.39 -8.76 -16.89
C CYS A 206 -10.87 -8.12 -18.19
N ILE A 207 -10.44 -6.88 -18.49
CA ILE A 207 -10.78 -6.18 -19.74
C ILE A 207 -10.25 -6.92 -20.96
N LEU A 208 -9.03 -7.45 -20.87
CA LEU A 208 -8.37 -8.23 -21.92
C LEU A 208 -8.88 -9.67 -22.02
N GLY A 209 -9.72 -10.11 -21.07
CA GLY A 209 -10.30 -11.45 -21.04
C GLY A 209 -9.41 -12.54 -20.43
N ASP A 210 -8.25 -12.20 -19.86
CA ASP A 210 -7.42 -13.13 -19.08
C ASP A 210 -7.92 -13.22 -17.64
N TRP A 211 -9.01 -13.95 -17.46
CA TRP A 211 -9.63 -14.12 -16.15
C TRP A 211 -8.77 -14.91 -15.16
N VAL A 212 -7.89 -15.80 -15.64
CA VAL A 212 -7.02 -16.60 -14.75
C VAL A 212 -5.92 -15.72 -14.16
N GLY A 213 -5.27 -14.91 -15.01
CA GLY A 213 -4.32 -13.90 -14.56
C GLY A 213 -4.97 -12.89 -13.62
N ALA A 214 -6.18 -12.42 -13.95
CA ALA A 214 -6.93 -11.47 -13.14
C ALA A 214 -7.20 -11.99 -11.71
N VAL A 215 -7.64 -13.24 -11.55
CA VAL A 215 -7.86 -13.87 -10.23
C VAL A 215 -6.59 -13.87 -9.41
N ARG A 216 -5.45 -14.23 -10.01
CA ARG A 216 -4.17 -14.30 -9.28
C ARG A 216 -3.78 -12.93 -8.70
N PHE A 217 -3.88 -11.88 -9.49
CA PHE A 217 -3.56 -10.53 -9.04
C PHE A 217 -4.59 -9.98 -8.04
N HIS A 218 -5.88 -10.33 -8.21
CA HIS A 218 -6.92 -9.98 -7.23
C HIS A 218 -6.68 -10.63 -5.86
N ASP A 219 -6.31 -11.91 -5.85
CA ASP A 219 -5.99 -12.63 -4.61
C ASP A 219 -4.74 -12.05 -3.93
N ASN A 220 -3.74 -11.59 -4.70
CA ASN A 220 -2.58 -10.88 -4.15
C ASN A 220 -2.97 -9.55 -3.50
N PHE A 221 -3.78 -8.73 -4.20
CA PHE A 221 -4.35 -7.51 -3.63
C PHE A 221 -5.04 -7.81 -2.30
N TYR A 222 -5.95 -8.80 -2.27
CA TYR A 222 -6.69 -9.17 -1.07
C TYR A 222 -5.76 -9.54 0.10
N ARG A 223 -4.70 -10.32 -0.15
CA ARG A 223 -3.71 -10.68 0.89
C ARG A 223 -2.93 -9.48 1.42
N LEU A 224 -2.61 -8.51 0.57
CA LEU A 224 -1.87 -7.31 0.97
C LEU A 224 -2.71 -6.36 1.83
N VAL A 225 -4.04 -6.35 1.65
CA VAL A 225 -4.96 -5.47 2.39
C VAL A 225 -5.71 -6.17 3.53
N ALA A 226 -5.56 -7.49 3.70
CA ALA A 226 -6.36 -8.27 4.65
C ALA A 226 -6.23 -7.80 6.11
N ASP A 227 -5.08 -7.26 6.49
CA ASP A 227 -4.81 -6.76 7.84
C ASP A 227 -5.22 -5.27 8.01
N ASP A 228 -5.59 -4.59 6.93
CA ASP A 228 -5.98 -3.17 6.95
C ASP A 228 -7.50 -3.02 7.12
N SER A 229 -7.92 -2.79 8.37
CA SER A 229 -9.32 -2.57 8.73
C SER A 229 -9.98 -1.33 8.09
N THR A 230 -9.21 -0.44 7.46
CA THR A 230 -9.76 0.77 6.83
C THR A 230 -10.35 0.53 5.44
N ILE A 231 -10.02 -0.59 4.81
CA ILE A 231 -10.45 -0.91 3.44
C ILE A 231 -11.69 -1.81 3.49
N PRO A 232 -12.86 -1.36 2.98
CA PRO A 232 -14.06 -2.19 2.95
C PRO A 232 -13.90 -3.32 1.92
N LEU A 233 -13.68 -4.54 2.40
CA LEU A 233 -13.38 -5.70 1.54
C LEU A 233 -14.60 -6.22 0.75
N ASP A 234 -15.83 -5.96 1.21
CA ASP A 234 -17.06 -6.48 0.60
C ASP A 234 -17.14 -6.22 -0.93
N GLN A 235 -16.75 -5.01 -1.37
CA GLN A 235 -16.78 -4.66 -2.80
C GLN A 235 -15.78 -5.51 -3.61
N PHE A 236 -14.59 -5.75 -3.05
CA PHE A 236 -13.55 -6.53 -3.69
C PHE A 236 -13.86 -8.03 -3.66
N GLU A 237 -14.57 -8.52 -2.64
CA GLU A 237 -15.06 -9.90 -2.61
C GLU A 237 -16.05 -10.17 -3.73
N LEU A 238 -16.96 -9.23 -4.03
CA LEU A 238 -17.90 -9.39 -5.15
C LEU A 238 -17.19 -9.46 -6.51
N GLN A 239 -16.13 -8.69 -6.70
CA GLN A 239 -15.30 -8.78 -7.91
C GLN A 239 -14.65 -10.16 -8.01
N ARG A 240 -14.09 -10.67 -6.91
CA ARG A 240 -13.54 -12.03 -6.83
C ARG A 240 -14.56 -13.09 -7.23
N PHE A 241 -15.81 -13.00 -6.76
CA PHE A 241 -16.86 -13.95 -7.14
C PHE A 241 -17.25 -13.86 -8.61
N THR A 242 -17.22 -12.66 -9.20
CA THR A 242 -17.41 -12.50 -10.64
C THR A 242 -16.30 -13.20 -11.42
N MET A 243 -15.05 -13.05 -11.00
CA MET A 243 -13.91 -13.71 -11.64
C MET A 243 -13.96 -15.23 -11.44
N MET A 244 -14.34 -15.71 -10.24
CA MET A 244 -14.53 -17.14 -9.96
C MET A 244 -15.66 -17.73 -10.79
N TYR A 245 -16.76 -16.99 -10.97
CA TYR A 245 -17.86 -17.38 -11.87
C TYR A 245 -17.35 -17.58 -13.30
N ARG A 246 -16.51 -16.68 -13.81
CA ARG A 246 -15.96 -16.73 -15.17
C ARG A 246 -14.95 -17.86 -15.36
N THR A 247 -14.11 -18.11 -14.37
CA THR A 247 -12.99 -19.08 -14.47
C THR A 247 -13.38 -20.50 -14.08
N GLN A 248 -14.25 -20.67 -13.10
CA GLN A 248 -14.60 -21.96 -12.50
C GLN A 248 -16.10 -22.32 -12.67
N GLY A 249 -16.91 -21.39 -13.17
CA GLY A 249 -18.33 -21.59 -13.42
C GLY A 249 -19.23 -21.33 -12.20
N PRO A 250 -20.56 -21.37 -12.39
CA PRO A 250 -21.53 -21.12 -11.33
C PRO A 250 -21.44 -22.12 -10.16
N GLY A 251 -21.06 -23.37 -10.43
CA GLY A 251 -20.96 -24.40 -9.39
C GLY A 251 -19.97 -24.04 -8.29
N ALA A 252 -18.80 -23.48 -8.66
CA ALA A 252 -17.80 -23.05 -7.68
C ALA A 252 -18.33 -21.92 -6.78
N VAL A 253 -19.03 -20.94 -7.36
CA VAL A 253 -19.66 -19.83 -6.62
C VAL A 253 -20.75 -20.33 -5.68
N LEU A 254 -21.60 -21.23 -6.16
CA LEU A 254 -22.65 -21.84 -5.34
C LEU A 254 -22.07 -22.64 -4.17
N ASN A 255 -21.05 -23.46 -4.42
CA ASN A 255 -20.39 -24.27 -3.40
C ASN A 255 -19.71 -23.40 -2.34
N TYR A 256 -19.03 -22.34 -2.76
CA TYR A 256 -18.39 -21.39 -1.86
C TYR A 256 -19.40 -20.77 -0.89
N PHE A 257 -20.48 -20.16 -1.41
CA PHE A 257 -21.47 -19.51 -0.56
C PHE A 257 -22.25 -20.48 0.32
N THR A 258 -22.55 -21.67 -0.19
CA THR A 258 -23.23 -22.72 0.59
C THR A 258 -22.34 -23.17 1.76
N THR A 259 -21.04 -23.35 1.52
CA THR A 259 -20.07 -23.72 2.56
C THR A 259 -19.88 -22.60 3.58
N MET A 260 -19.75 -21.36 3.11
CA MET A 260 -19.64 -20.18 3.97
C MET A 260 -20.85 -20.04 4.89
N LEU A 261 -22.07 -20.12 4.33
CA LEU A 261 -23.29 -20.05 5.13
C LEU A 261 -23.38 -21.19 6.15
N ALA A 262 -23.01 -22.42 5.74
CA ALA A 262 -22.97 -23.55 6.66
C ALA A 262 -21.99 -23.32 7.82
N SER A 263 -20.80 -22.76 7.56
CA SER A 263 -19.81 -22.39 8.59
C SER A 263 -20.38 -21.35 9.55
N MET A 264 -20.95 -20.26 9.02
CA MET A 264 -21.56 -19.22 9.85
C MET A 264 -22.68 -19.77 10.74
N ARG A 265 -23.56 -20.62 10.19
CA ARG A 265 -24.63 -21.28 10.95
C ARG A 265 -24.05 -22.19 12.04
N HIS A 266 -22.98 -22.93 11.75
CA HIS A 266 -22.30 -23.79 12.72
C HIS A 266 -21.63 -22.99 13.85
N GLU A 267 -20.94 -21.90 13.53
CA GLU A 267 -20.31 -20.99 14.49
C GLU A 267 -21.35 -20.34 15.41
N THR A 268 -22.47 -19.86 14.86
CA THR A 268 -23.60 -19.34 15.65
C THR A 268 -24.15 -20.40 16.61
N ALA A 269 -24.33 -21.65 16.15
CA ALA A 269 -24.81 -22.74 16.99
C ALA A 269 -23.82 -23.08 18.12
N ALA A 270 -22.52 -23.13 17.81
CA ALA A 270 -21.47 -23.38 18.79
C ALA A 270 -21.40 -22.26 19.84
N LYS A 271 -21.53 -20.99 19.42
CA LYS A 271 -21.56 -19.83 20.31
C LYS A 271 -22.77 -19.87 21.25
N ILE A 272 -23.96 -20.17 20.73
CA ILE A 272 -25.18 -20.32 21.54
C ILE A 272 -25.01 -21.45 22.56
N LYS A 273 -24.49 -22.60 22.13
CA LYS A 273 -24.23 -23.73 23.03
C LYS A 273 -23.24 -23.38 24.14
N ALA A 274 -22.14 -22.70 23.81
CA ALA A 274 -21.15 -22.28 24.81
C ALA A 274 -21.75 -21.33 25.85
N LEU A 275 -22.65 -20.42 25.46
CA LEU A 275 -23.36 -19.53 26.38
C LEU A 275 -24.39 -20.29 27.23
N GLN A 276 -25.09 -21.26 26.65
CA GLN A 276 -25.99 -22.17 27.39
C GLN A 276 -25.23 -22.95 28.45
N ASP A 277 -24.11 -23.55 28.08
CA ASP A 277 -23.25 -24.34 28.98
C ASP A 277 -22.68 -23.45 30.12
N ALA A 278 -22.46 -22.16 29.84
CA ALA A 278 -22.02 -21.17 30.82
C ALA A 278 -23.16 -20.50 31.63
N ASN A 279 -24.43 -20.88 31.42
CA ASN A 279 -25.62 -20.23 32.01
C ASN A 279 -25.69 -18.70 31.75
N LEU A 280 -25.20 -18.25 30.60
CA LEU A 280 -25.25 -16.86 30.18
C LEU A 280 -26.51 -16.60 29.32
N PRO A 281 -27.08 -15.37 29.35
CA PRO A 281 -28.25 -15.03 28.55
C PRO A 281 -27.95 -15.04 27.04
N ILE A 282 -28.92 -15.50 26.23
CA ILE A 282 -28.80 -15.69 24.77
C ILE A 282 -29.71 -14.71 24.00
N GLY A 283 -30.54 -13.92 24.70
CA GLY A 283 -31.76 -13.31 24.16
C GLY A 283 -31.61 -12.51 22.86
N ASP A 284 -30.46 -11.87 22.63
CA ASP A 284 -30.22 -11.02 21.46
C ASP A 284 -29.49 -11.74 20.30
N LEU A 285 -29.13 -13.01 20.47
CA LEU A 285 -28.42 -13.76 19.42
C LEU A 285 -29.38 -14.31 18.37
N LYS A 286 -29.04 -14.09 17.10
CA LYS A 286 -29.73 -14.72 15.97
C LYS A 286 -29.66 -16.24 16.10
N SER A 287 -30.75 -16.94 15.79
CA SER A 287 -30.71 -18.39 15.73
C SER A 287 -29.78 -18.85 14.59
N PRO A 288 -29.22 -20.08 14.64
CA PRO A 288 -28.45 -20.62 13.53
C PRO A 288 -29.28 -20.62 12.24
N THR A 289 -30.56 -20.96 12.33
CA THR A 289 -31.49 -20.92 11.19
C THR A 289 -31.84 -19.52 10.72
N ASP A 290 -31.52 -18.46 11.45
CA ASP A 290 -31.68 -17.05 11.05
C ASP A 290 -30.35 -16.39 10.64
N THR A 291 -29.23 -17.11 10.73
CA THR A 291 -27.94 -16.63 10.21
C THR A 291 -27.97 -16.65 8.68
N ARG A 292 -27.62 -15.52 8.05
CA ARG A 292 -27.71 -15.28 6.60
C ARG A 292 -26.41 -14.73 6.05
N LEU A 293 -26.23 -14.85 4.74
CA LEU A 293 -25.17 -14.13 4.03
C LEU A 293 -25.55 -12.65 3.90
N ASN A 294 -24.56 -11.82 3.57
CA ASN A 294 -24.84 -10.47 3.09
C ASN A 294 -25.77 -10.54 1.85
N PHE A 295 -26.72 -9.61 1.72
CA PHE A 295 -27.69 -9.61 0.62
C PHE A 295 -27.04 -9.63 -0.77
N LEU A 296 -25.85 -9.02 -0.93
CA LEU A 296 -25.09 -9.06 -2.18
C LEU A 296 -24.56 -10.47 -2.46
N TYR A 297 -24.15 -11.21 -1.44
CA TYR A 297 -23.66 -12.60 -1.57
C TYR A 297 -24.81 -13.54 -1.91
N ASP A 298 -25.96 -13.39 -1.27
CA ASP A 298 -27.16 -14.17 -1.62
C ASP A 298 -27.59 -13.92 -3.07
N ARG A 299 -27.45 -12.70 -3.61
CA ARG A 299 -27.72 -12.42 -5.03
C ARG A 299 -26.82 -13.24 -5.97
N TYR A 300 -25.52 -13.37 -5.67
CA TYR A 300 -24.62 -14.24 -6.45
C TYR A 300 -24.92 -15.72 -6.25
N ARG A 301 -25.25 -16.15 -5.02
CA ARG A 301 -25.68 -17.52 -4.73
C ARG A 301 -26.92 -17.91 -5.52
N ILE A 302 -27.94 -17.03 -5.60
CA ILE A 302 -29.15 -17.22 -6.41
C ILE A 302 -28.80 -17.32 -7.90
N LEU A 303 -27.98 -16.39 -8.40
CA LEU A 303 -27.56 -16.39 -9.81
C LEU A 303 -26.84 -17.69 -10.18
N ALA A 304 -25.94 -18.14 -9.32
CA ALA A 304 -25.20 -19.39 -9.49
C ALA A 304 -26.12 -20.62 -9.39
N ALA A 305 -27.02 -20.66 -8.40
CA ALA A 305 -27.99 -21.74 -8.23
C ALA A 305 -28.92 -21.89 -9.45
N LYS A 306 -29.35 -20.78 -10.05
CA LYS A 306 -30.19 -20.79 -11.25
C LYS A 306 -29.48 -21.35 -12.49
N GLN A 307 -28.16 -21.17 -12.59
CA GLN A 307 -27.38 -21.54 -13.77
C GLN A 307 -26.67 -22.89 -13.66
N HIS A 308 -26.55 -23.46 -12.45
CA HIS A 308 -25.92 -24.76 -12.21
C HIS A 308 -26.97 -25.88 -12.13
N PRO A 309 -26.75 -27.06 -12.77
CA PRO A 309 -27.69 -28.19 -12.70
C PRO A 309 -28.06 -28.61 -11.27
N ASP A 310 -27.06 -28.71 -10.38
CA ASP A 310 -27.28 -29.08 -8.97
C ASP A 310 -27.80 -27.92 -8.11
N GLY A 311 -27.97 -26.74 -8.69
CA GLY A 311 -28.46 -25.56 -7.99
C GLY A 311 -29.97 -25.47 -7.89
N ALA A 312 -30.72 -26.20 -8.74
CA ALA A 312 -32.19 -26.17 -8.73
C ALA A 312 -32.81 -26.53 -7.37
N PRO A 313 -32.32 -27.55 -6.62
CA PRO A 313 -32.82 -27.84 -5.28
C PRO A 313 -32.50 -26.77 -4.23
N LEU A 314 -31.42 -26.00 -4.42
CA LEU A 314 -30.94 -25.00 -3.48
C LEU A 314 -31.55 -23.60 -3.71
N LEU A 315 -32.10 -23.37 -4.90
CA LEU A 315 -32.65 -22.07 -5.30
C LEU A 315 -33.79 -21.57 -4.38
N PRO A 316 -34.77 -22.41 -3.95
CA PRO A 316 -35.83 -21.94 -3.05
C PRO A 316 -35.29 -21.46 -1.69
N GLU A 317 -34.31 -22.16 -1.12
CA GLU A 317 -33.68 -21.75 0.14
C GLU A 317 -32.92 -20.43 -0.03
N ALA A 318 -32.13 -20.29 -1.11
CA ALA A 318 -31.39 -19.06 -1.38
C ALA A 318 -32.32 -17.84 -1.60
N LEU A 319 -33.46 -18.03 -2.27
CA LEU A 319 -34.47 -16.98 -2.45
C LEU A 319 -35.14 -16.60 -1.12
N PHE A 320 -35.43 -17.59 -0.27
CA PHE A 320 -35.98 -17.35 1.06
C PHE A 320 -35.00 -16.58 1.96
N ASP A 321 -33.74 -17.00 1.97
CA ASP A 321 -32.66 -16.33 2.71
C ASP A 321 -32.53 -14.88 2.24
N TYR A 322 -32.48 -14.65 0.92
CA TYR A 322 -32.41 -13.30 0.34
C TYR A 322 -33.60 -12.42 0.70
N ALA A 323 -34.83 -12.92 0.59
CA ALA A 323 -36.03 -12.16 0.95
C ALA A 323 -36.00 -11.71 2.41
N ARG A 324 -35.56 -12.59 3.33
CA ARG A 324 -35.38 -12.25 4.75
C ARG A 324 -34.30 -11.20 4.97
N SER A 325 -33.16 -11.29 4.26
CA SER A 325 -32.10 -10.28 4.33
C SER A 325 -32.59 -8.90 3.85
N VAL A 326 -33.42 -8.86 2.80
CA VAL A 326 -34.05 -7.62 2.32
C VAL A 326 -35.06 -7.07 3.33
N ASP A 327 -35.91 -7.91 3.92
CA ASP A 327 -36.86 -7.49 4.97
C ASP A 327 -36.13 -6.93 6.20
N GLU A 328 -35.01 -7.54 6.59
CA GLU A 328 -34.18 -7.07 7.70
C GLU A 328 -33.55 -5.71 7.39
N LEU A 329 -32.98 -5.53 6.20
CA LEU A 329 -32.47 -4.24 5.74
C LEU A 329 -33.57 -3.18 5.73
N TYR A 330 -34.74 -3.49 5.16
CA TYR A 330 -35.88 -2.58 5.15
C TYR A 330 -36.31 -2.19 6.57
N THR A 331 -36.32 -3.13 7.52
CA THR A 331 -36.62 -2.85 8.92
C THR A 331 -35.58 -1.94 9.57
N ILE A 332 -34.29 -2.16 9.32
CA ILE A 332 -33.20 -1.28 9.80
C ILE A 332 -33.35 0.12 9.22
N MET A 333 -33.67 0.22 7.94
CA MET A 333 -33.81 1.47 7.22
C MET A 333 -35.07 2.24 7.62
N THR A 334 -36.13 1.57 8.05
CA THR A 334 -37.38 2.23 8.48
C THR A 334 -37.43 2.53 9.98
N ASP A 335 -36.67 1.82 10.80
CA ASP A 335 -36.55 2.09 12.24
C ASP A 335 -35.54 3.22 12.51
N ASP A 336 -36.04 4.40 12.91
CA ASP A 336 -35.22 5.58 13.25
C ASP A 336 -34.15 5.31 14.32
N ARG A 337 -34.34 4.29 15.17
CA ARG A 337 -33.37 3.92 16.22
C ARG A 337 -32.23 3.06 15.68
N ARG A 338 -32.44 2.35 14.56
CA ARG A 338 -31.49 1.41 13.97
C ARG A 338 -30.85 1.95 12.69
N ARG A 339 -31.47 2.94 12.04
CA ARG A 339 -30.94 3.58 10.84
C ARG A 339 -29.54 4.17 11.09
N PRO A 340 -28.58 3.97 10.18
CA PRO A 340 -27.26 4.60 10.26
C PRO A 340 -27.37 6.12 10.42
N ARG A 341 -26.52 6.71 11.27
CA ARG A 341 -26.49 8.17 11.49
C ARG A 341 -26.16 8.89 10.19
N GLY A 342 -26.95 9.91 9.84
CA GLY A 342 -26.74 10.74 8.65
C GLY A 342 -27.38 10.23 7.37
N MET A 343 -28.06 9.08 7.41
CA MET A 343 -28.83 8.55 6.28
C MET A 343 -30.30 8.95 6.43
N SER A 344 -30.86 9.64 5.45
CA SER A 344 -32.30 9.94 5.42
C SER A 344 -33.13 8.71 5.05
N VAL A 345 -34.45 8.77 5.27
CA VAL A 345 -35.38 7.70 4.84
C VAL A 345 -35.32 7.53 3.32
N ASP A 346 -35.22 8.65 2.58
CA ASP A 346 -35.26 8.67 1.12
C ASP A 346 -33.94 8.23 0.46
N GLU A 347 -32.79 8.38 1.15
CA GLU A 347 -31.50 7.85 0.68
C GLU A 347 -31.34 6.35 0.92
N GLY A 348 -32.23 5.79 1.74
CA GLY A 348 -32.11 4.45 2.28
C GLY A 348 -33.02 3.38 1.66
N VAL A 349 -34.05 3.82 0.94
CA VAL A 349 -35.02 3.00 0.19
C VAL A 349 -34.68 3.07 -1.28
#